data_AF-M1QIL6-F1
#
_entry.id   AF-M1QIL6-F1
#
_cell.length_a   1.000
_cell.length_b   1.000
_cell.length_c   1.000
_cell.angle_alpha   90.00
_cell.angle_beta   90.00
_cell.angle_gamma   90.00
#
_symmetry.space_group_name_H-M   'P 1'
#
loop_
_entity.id
_entity.type
_entity.pdbx_description
1 polymer ?
#
loop_
_entity_poly.entity_id
_entity_poly.type
_entity_poly.pdbx_seq_one_letter_code
_entity_poly.pdbx_strand_id
1 'polypeptide(L)'
;MGELRRHILDLIRAEAFEKAEVFLGIMENIHATLMEFDYPDAITGGLRRKTDVSRSLIEKTRGDVVNSIQQKKLEVAMKSLETRL
;
A
#
# COMPACT_ATOMS: atom_id res chain seq x y z
N MET A 1 -6.52 0.38 -8.32
CA MET A 1 -6.32 0.70 -6.88
C MET A 1 -6.83 -0.41 -5.97
N GLY A 2 -8.13 -0.79 -6.03
CA GLY A 2 -8.64 -1.91 -5.21
C GLY A 2 -7.91 -3.24 -5.42
N GLU A 3 -7.69 -3.64 -6.68
CA GLU A 3 -6.94 -4.87 -6.99
C GLU A 3 -5.46 -4.82 -6.58
N LEU A 4 -4.81 -3.65 -6.71
CA LEU A 4 -3.43 -3.46 -6.20
C LEU A 4 -3.38 -3.63 -4.69
N ARG A 5 -4.33 -3.03 -3.95
CA ARG A 5 -4.45 -3.25 -2.50
C ARG A 5 -4.66 -4.73 -2.19
N ARG A 6 -5.55 -5.43 -2.90
CA ARG A 6 -5.77 -6.87 -2.69
C ARG A 6 -4.48 -7.66 -2.88
N HIS A 7 -3.74 -7.39 -3.96
CA HIS A 7 -2.46 -8.03 -4.23
C HIS A 7 -1.42 -7.76 -3.14
N ILE A 8 -1.32 -6.51 -2.65
CA ILE A 8 -0.44 -6.14 -1.55
C ILE A 8 -0.79 -6.92 -0.27
N LEU A 9 -2.08 -7.05 0.06
CA LEU A 9 -2.52 -7.83 1.22
C LEU A 9 -2.21 -9.32 1.06
N ASP A 10 -2.33 -9.87 -0.15
CA ASP A 10 -1.92 -11.26 -0.44
C ASP A 10 -0.41 -11.46 -0.28
N LEU A 11 0.42 -10.49 -0.68
CA LEU A 11 1.87 -10.52 -0.48
C LEU A 11 2.24 -10.44 1.01
N ILE A 12 1.58 -9.55 1.77
CA ILE A 12 1.73 -9.47 3.22
C ILE A 12 1.41 -10.81 3.89
N ARG A 13 0.29 -11.45 3.49
CA ARG A 13 -0.10 -12.77 4.00
C ARG A 13 0.93 -13.85 3.70
N ALA A 14 1.67 -13.72 2.59
CA ALA A 14 2.75 -14.62 2.21
C ALA A 14 4.13 -14.21 2.79
N GLU A 15 4.16 -13.26 3.73
CA GLU A 15 5.39 -12.66 4.30
C GLU A 15 6.36 -12.06 3.26
N ALA A 16 5.86 -11.72 2.06
CA ALA A 16 6.65 -11.13 0.98
C ALA A 16 6.67 -9.59 1.07
N PHE A 17 7.19 -9.06 2.18
CA PHE A 17 7.08 -7.64 2.54
C PHE A 17 7.78 -6.69 1.58
N GLU A 18 8.96 -7.04 1.05
CA GLU A 18 9.68 -6.21 0.09
C GLU A 18 8.89 -6.07 -1.22
N LYS A 19 8.24 -7.14 -1.66
CA LYS A 19 7.35 -7.09 -2.83
C LYS A 19 6.12 -6.22 -2.53
N ALA A 20 5.55 -6.34 -1.32
CA ALA A 20 4.41 -5.53 -0.90
C ALA A 20 4.75 -4.02 -0.93
N GLU A 21 5.95 -3.62 -0.48
CA GLU A 21 6.43 -2.23 -0.59
C GLU A 21 6.59 -1.77 -2.05
N VAL A 22 7.14 -2.61 -2.93
CA VAL A 22 7.25 -2.29 -4.37
C VAL A 22 5.88 -2.02 -4.98
N PHE A 23 4.90 -2.88 -4.71
CA PHE A 23 3.54 -2.69 -5.23
C PHE A 23 2.81 -1.50 -4.62
N LEU A 24 3.08 -1.17 -3.35
CA LEU A 24 2.59 0.07 -2.74
C LEU A 24 3.16 1.29 -3.47
N GLY A 25 4.46 1.31 -3.79
CA GLY A 25 5.07 2.38 -4.59
C GLY A 25 4.47 2.50 -5.99
N ILE A 26 4.17 1.38 -6.65
CA ILE A 26 3.44 1.38 -7.94
C ILE A 26 2.05 2.02 -7.77
N MET A 27 1.33 1.68 -6.69
CA MET A 27 0.02 2.25 -6.40
C MET A 27 0.10 3.76 -6.19
N GLU A 28 1.10 4.24 -5.44
CA GLU A 28 1.35 5.67 -5.22
C GLU A 28 1.69 6.41 -6.52
N ASN A 29 2.56 5.83 -7.36
CA ASN A 29 2.94 6.40 -8.65
C ASN A 29 1.73 6.53 -9.60
N ILE A 30 0.90 5.50 -9.68
CA ILE A 30 -0.34 5.57 -10.48
C ILE A 30 -1.23 6.71 -9.98
N HIS A 31 -1.38 6.88 -8.67
CA HIS A 31 -2.17 7.98 -8.13
C HIS A 31 -1.58 9.35 -8.48
N ALA A 32 -0.26 9.51 -8.34
CA ALA A 32 0.44 10.75 -8.68
C ALA A 32 0.23 11.11 -10.16
N THR A 33 0.46 10.16 -11.07
CA THR A 33 0.24 10.37 -12.50
C THR A 33 -1.21 10.71 -12.82
N LEU A 34 -2.19 10.05 -12.18
CA LEU A 34 -3.60 10.39 -12.40
C LEU A 34 -3.98 11.78 -11.87
N MET A 35 -3.29 12.27 -10.85
CA MET A 35 -3.48 13.62 -10.30
C MET A 35 -2.91 14.73 -11.20
N GLU A 36 -2.01 14.40 -12.12
CA GLU A 36 -1.46 15.35 -13.10
C GLU A 36 -2.46 15.69 -14.23
N PHE A 37 -3.52 14.90 -14.40
CA PHE A 37 -4.56 15.15 -15.40
C PHE A 37 -5.50 16.29 -14.96
N ASP A 38 -5.10 17.53 -15.23
CA ASP A 38 -5.90 18.73 -14.97
C ASP A 38 -6.85 19.06 -16.14
N TYR A 39 -7.88 18.23 -16.31
CA TYR A 39 -8.96 18.44 -17.29
C TYR A 39 -10.32 18.53 -16.59
N PRO A 40 -11.26 19.33 -17.11
CA PRO A 40 -12.63 19.39 -16.58
C PRO A 40 -13.28 18.01 -16.44
N ASP A 41 -14.06 17.80 -15.39
CA ASP A 41 -14.76 16.53 -15.13
C ASP A 41 -15.64 16.07 -16.30
N ALA A 42 -16.17 17.02 -17.09
CA ALA A 42 -16.94 16.76 -18.31
C ALA A 42 -16.13 16.02 -19.39
N ILE A 43 -14.80 16.18 -19.40
CA ILE A 43 -13.88 15.51 -20.34
C ILE A 43 -13.36 14.21 -19.73
N THR A 44 -13.07 14.19 -18.43
CA THR A 44 -12.43 13.03 -17.77
C THR A 44 -13.42 11.98 -17.24
N GLY A 45 -14.72 12.25 -17.28
CA GLY A 45 -15.75 11.34 -16.78
C GLY A 45 -15.71 11.18 -15.25
N GLY A 46 -15.37 12.25 -14.52
CA GLY A 46 -15.29 12.23 -13.05
C GLY A 46 -14.04 11.53 -12.51
N LEU A 47 -12.92 11.61 -13.24
CA LEU A 47 -11.64 11.05 -12.84
C LEU A 47 -11.18 11.57 -11.48
N ARG A 48 -11.37 12.88 -11.23
CA ARG A 48 -11.00 13.53 -9.96
C ARG A 48 -11.64 12.88 -8.74
N ARG A 49 -12.94 12.56 -8.84
CA ARG A 49 -13.65 11.87 -7.75
C ARG A 49 -13.10 10.45 -7.53
N LYS A 50 -12.72 9.74 -8.59
CA LYS A 50 -12.14 8.38 -8.50
C LYS A 50 -10.72 8.40 -7.93
N THR A 51 -9.91 9.41 -8.26
CA THR A 51 -8.57 9.59 -7.69
C THR A 51 -8.63 9.98 -6.22
N ASP A 52 -9.58 10.83 -5.81
CA ASP A 52 -9.78 11.19 -4.41
C ASP A 52 -10.12 9.96 -3.54
N VAL A 53 -11.03 9.10 -4.01
CA VAL A 53 -11.35 7.82 -3.33
C VAL A 53 -10.13 6.91 -3.25
N SER A 54 -9.28 6.92 -4.29
CA SER A 54 -8.06 6.12 -4.33
C SER A 54 -7.05 6.52 -3.27
N ARG A 55 -6.99 7.80 -2.87
CA ARG A 55 -6.11 8.28 -1.80
C ARG A 55 -6.36 7.57 -0.47
N SER A 56 -7.64 7.42 -0.07
CA SER A 56 -7.98 6.70 1.17
C SER A 56 -7.49 5.25 1.16
N LEU A 57 -7.54 4.59 0.00
CA LEU A 57 -7.06 3.23 -0.14
C LEU A 57 -5.53 3.15 -0.06
N ILE A 58 -4.80 4.11 -0.63
CA ILE A 58 -3.34 4.17 -0.53
C ILE A 58 -2.91 4.31 0.92
N GLU A 59 -3.47 5.29 1.64
CA GLU A 59 -3.10 5.56 3.04
C GLU A 59 -3.35 4.34 3.95
N LYS A 60 -4.51 3.69 3.80
CA LYS A 60 -4.79 2.43 4.51
C LYS A 60 -3.79 1.34 4.16
N THR A 61 -3.43 1.20 2.89
CA THR A 61 -2.50 0.16 2.43
C THR A 61 -1.09 0.41 2.93
N ARG A 62 -0.64 1.67 2.99
CA ARG A 62 0.62 2.06 3.62
C ARG A 62 0.64 1.67 5.09
N GLY A 63 -0.44 1.97 5.82
CA GLY A 63 -0.60 1.57 7.22
C GLY A 63 -0.48 0.06 7.40
N ASP A 64 -1.16 -0.73 6.57
CA ASP A 64 -1.10 -2.19 6.61
C ASP A 64 0.33 -2.72 6.38
N VAL A 65 1.01 -2.25 5.33
CA VAL A 65 2.39 -2.65 5.00
C VAL A 65 3.35 -2.34 6.14
N VAL A 66 3.31 -1.10 6.66
CA VAL A 66 4.17 -0.68 7.77
C VAL A 66 3.91 -1.54 9.01
N ASN A 67 2.64 -1.73 9.38
CA ASN A 67 2.28 -2.52 10.56
C ASN A 67 2.78 -3.96 10.45
N SER A 68 2.63 -4.60 9.29
CA SER A 68 3.10 -5.97 9.08
C SER A 68 4.62 -6.09 9.18
N ILE A 69 5.38 -5.12 8.64
CA ILE A 69 6.84 -5.09 8.77
C ILE A 69 7.26 -4.94 10.24
N GLN A 70 6.62 -4.04 10.98
CA GLN A 70 6.95 -3.83 12.40
C GLN A 70 6.60 -5.04 13.25
N GLN A 71 5.47 -5.70 12.98
CA GLN A 71 5.11 -6.96 13.63
C GLN A 71 6.17 -8.04 13.37
N LYS A 72 6.66 -8.17 12.13
CA LYS A 72 7.72 -9.14 11.81
C LYS A 72 9.03 -8.83 12.55
N LYS A 73 9.43 -7.56 12.60
CA LYS A 73 10.62 -7.12 13.36
C LYS A 73 10.49 -7.44 14.85
N LEU A 74 9.31 -7.21 15.42
CA LEU A 74 9.03 -7.55 16.82
C LEU A 74 9.10 -9.06 17.04
N GLU A 75 8.50 -9.87 16.16
CA GLU A 75 8.56 -11.34 16.22
C GLU A 75 10.02 -11.85 16.27
N VAL A 76 10.87 -11.31 15.38
CA VAL A 76 12.31 -11.66 15.32
C VAL A 76 13.04 -11.22 16.59
N ALA A 77 12.77 -10.02 17.10
CA ALA A 77 13.39 -9.51 18.32
C ALA A 77 13.02 -10.38 19.54
N MET A 78 11.76 -10.81 19.64
CA MET A 78 11.30 -11.70 20.72
C MET A 78 11.97 -13.07 20.65
N LYS A 79 12.07 -13.68 19.45
CA LYS A 79 12.78 -14.95 19.26
C LYS A 79 14.26 -14.86 19.63
N SER A 80 14.91 -13.73 19.29
CA SER A 80 16.31 -13.49 19.67
C SER A 80 16.48 -13.34 21.18
N LEU A 81 15.52 -12.74 21.88
CA LEU A 81 15.53 -12.61 23.33
C LEU A 81 15.36 -13.99 24.00
N GLU A 82 14.42 -14.80 23.53
CA GLU A 82 14.17 -16.16 24.03
C GLU A 82 15.41 -17.05 23.91
N THR A 83 16.15 -16.96 22.80
CA THR A 83 17.38 -17.76 22.59
C THR A 83 18.53 -17.37 23.53
N ARG A 84 18.47 -16.18 24.15
CA ARG A 84 19.51 -15.64 25.03
C ARG A 84 19.23 -15.86 26.51
N LEU A 85 18.04 -16.35 26.85
CA LEU A 85 17.62 -16.72 28.21
C LEU A 85 17.87 -18.21 28.43
#